data_AF-A0A6A4BK07-F1
#
_entry.id   AF-A0A6A4BK07-F1
#
_cell.length_a   1.000
_cell.length_b   1.000
_cell.length_c   1.000
_cell.angle_alpha   90.00
_cell.angle_beta   90.00
_cell.angle_gamma   90.00
#
_symmetry.space_group_name_H-M   'P 1'
#
loop_
_entity.id
_entity.type
_entity.pdbx_description
1 polymer ?
#
loop_
_entity_poly.entity_id
_entity_poly.type
_entity_poly.pdbx_seq_one_letter_code
_entity_poly.pdbx_strand_id
1 'polypeptide(L)'
;MSPSSGERAVTAIFAEVPHDVVVQGTNKMPHRNAGELIPSGISSLLRELATNVAKALGVEVRQDLNDLGMKMIAKSVNSRRLLERSQLVCQDIMDMRISITPPYADATVVYWNNLLFEPRVIEFVKEDLSGMFLLRKVVSSLNLCPRHRDLCHNAFCGAFKLEKVLYLPCSWKTNLQQVFVYQSQ
;
A
#
# COMPACT_ATOMS: atom_id res chain seq x y z
N MET A 1 -18.73 -15.51 -5.61
CA MET A 1 -17.41 -16.09 -5.26
C MET A 1 -17.09 -15.72 -3.81
N SER A 2 -16.71 -16.69 -3.00
CA SER A 2 -16.33 -16.48 -1.60
C SER A 2 -14.97 -15.75 -1.54
N PRO A 3 -14.75 -14.81 -0.59
CA PRO A 3 -13.49 -14.09 -0.52
C PRO A 3 -12.32 -15.04 -0.26
N SER A 4 -11.19 -14.78 -0.91
CA SER A 4 -9.97 -15.56 -0.71
C SER A 4 -9.51 -15.46 0.74
N SER A 5 -8.64 -16.37 1.15
CA SER A 5 -8.11 -16.31 2.51
C SER A 5 -7.22 -15.09 2.79
N GLY A 6 -6.57 -14.55 1.75
CA GLY A 6 -5.81 -13.30 1.82
C GLY A 6 -6.72 -12.08 1.90
N GLU A 7 -7.81 -12.06 1.13
CA GLU A 7 -8.82 -10.99 1.20
C GLU A 7 -9.46 -10.90 2.58
N ARG A 8 -9.79 -12.05 3.19
CA ARG A 8 -10.29 -12.08 4.57
C ARG A 8 -9.25 -11.58 5.57
N ALA A 9 -7.98 -11.90 5.37
CA ALA A 9 -6.91 -11.45 6.24
C ALA A 9 -6.74 -9.93 6.20
N VAL A 10 -6.64 -9.37 5.00
CA VAL A 10 -6.50 -7.92 4.82
C VAL A 10 -7.77 -7.19 5.28
N THR A 11 -8.96 -7.69 4.95
CA THR A 11 -10.23 -7.11 5.44
C THR A 11 -10.29 -7.12 6.96
N ALA A 12 -9.86 -8.20 7.62
CA ALA A 12 -9.83 -8.28 9.09
C ALA A 12 -8.81 -7.30 9.71
N ILE A 13 -7.68 -7.05 9.06
CA ILE A 13 -6.70 -6.04 9.52
C ILE A 13 -7.32 -4.64 9.53
N PHE A 14 -8.15 -4.30 8.53
CA PHE A 14 -8.73 -2.96 8.41
C PHE A 14 -10.16 -2.83 9.00
N ALA A 15 -10.84 -3.93 9.31
CA ALA A 15 -12.26 -3.91 9.74
C ALA A 15 -12.47 -3.23 11.10
N GLU A 16 -11.46 -3.18 11.95
CA GLU A 16 -11.57 -2.67 13.32
C GLU A 16 -10.85 -1.33 13.55
N VAL A 17 -10.37 -0.65 12.49
CA VAL A 17 -9.67 0.63 12.67
C VAL A 17 -10.68 1.68 13.15
N PRO A 18 -10.52 2.24 14.35
CA PRO A 18 -11.49 3.19 14.90
C PRO A 18 -11.52 4.49 14.07
N HIS A 19 -12.72 5.00 13.78
CA HIS A 19 -12.91 6.19 12.94
C HIS A 19 -12.19 7.44 13.48
N ASP A 20 -11.98 7.54 14.79
CA ASP A 20 -11.26 8.61 15.49
C ASP A 20 -9.72 8.55 15.33
N VAL A 21 -9.17 7.41 14.94
CA VAL A 21 -7.76 7.29 14.48
C VAL A 21 -7.62 7.75 13.02
N VAL A 22 -8.72 7.74 12.28
CA VAL A 22 -8.80 7.88 10.82
C VAL A 22 -9.21 9.29 10.38
N VAL A 23 -9.96 10.02 11.23
CA VAL A 23 -10.38 11.40 10.97
C VAL A 23 -9.33 12.40 11.43
N GLN A 24 -9.23 13.47 10.65
CA GLN A 24 -8.56 14.73 10.94
C GLN A 24 -8.85 15.16 12.38
N GLY A 25 -7.97 14.80 13.32
CA GLY A 25 -7.94 15.46 14.61
C GLY A 25 -7.86 16.96 14.32
N THR A 26 -8.62 17.78 15.03
CA THR A 26 -8.61 19.25 14.98
C THR A 26 -7.23 19.86 15.33
N ASN A 27 -6.18 19.05 15.34
CA ASN A 27 -4.81 19.38 15.64
C ASN A 27 -4.08 19.87 14.39
N LYS A 28 -3.23 20.87 14.61
CA LYS A 28 -2.38 21.61 13.67
C LYS A 28 -1.32 20.76 12.94
N MET A 29 -1.53 19.46 12.73
CA MET A 29 -0.54 18.49 12.24
C MET A 29 -1.11 17.62 11.09
N PRO A 30 -1.46 18.21 9.93
CA PRO A 30 -2.11 17.51 8.80
C PRO A 30 -1.29 16.37 8.18
N HIS A 31 0.02 16.29 8.44
CA HIS A 31 0.91 15.21 8.02
C HIS A 31 0.73 13.90 8.81
N ARG A 32 -0.18 13.86 9.79
CA ARG A 32 -0.54 12.66 10.57
C ARG A 32 -1.82 11.96 10.09
N ASN A 33 -2.37 12.35 8.95
CA ASN A 33 -3.48 11.59 8.33
C ASN A 33 -2.89 10.37 7.62
N ALA A 34 -3.14 9.16 8.11
CA ALA A 34 -2.71 7.92 7.44
C ALA A 34 -3.41 7.74 6.08
N GLY A 35 -4.59 8.34 5.92
CA GLY A 35 -5.38 8.22 4.70
C GLY A 35 -5.62 6.76 4.34
N GLU A 36 -6.44 6.03 5.09
CA GLU A 36 -6.66 4.60 4.83
C GLU A 36 -7.78 4.31 3.82
N LEU A 37 -7.48 3.55 2.76
CA LEU A 37 -8.54 2.90 2.01
C LEU A 37 -9.38 2.10 3.00
N ILE A 38 -10.69 2.39 3.04
CA ILE A 38 -11.59 1.67 3.94
C ILE A 38 -11.66 0.19 3.53
N PRO A 39 -12.12 -0.73 4.42
CA PRO A 39 -12.13 -2.16 4.12
C PRO A 39 -12.78 -2.54 2.79
N SER A 40 -13.83 -1.82 2.36
CA SER A 40 -14.46 -2.01 1.06
C SER A 40 -13.59 -1.54 -0.11
N GLY A 41 -12.79 -0.49 0.06
CA GLY A 41 -11.78 -0.04 -0.90
C GLY A 41 -10.65 -1.05 -1.05
N ILE A 42 -10.17 -1.61 0.05
CA ILE A 42 -9.18 -2.68 0.03
C ILE A 42 -9.73 -3.97 -0.61
N SER A 43 -10.95 -4.36 -0.27
CA SER A 43 -11.62 -5.51 -0.89
C SER A 43 -11.79 -5.35 -2.40
N SER A 44 -12.14 -4.13 -2.84
CA SER A 44 -12.25 -3.80 -4.26
C SER A 44 -10.89 -3.87 -4.94
N LEU A 45 -9.84 -3.33 -4.30
CA LEU A 45 -8.47 -3.41 -4.81
C LEU A 45 -8.01 -4.86 -4.98
N LEU A 46 -8.19 -5.71 -3.96
CA LEU A 46 -7.74 -7.10 -4.03
C LEU A 46 -8.47 -7.89 -5.11
N ARG A 47 -9.77 -7.65 -5.27
CA ARG A 47 -10.57 -8.22 -6.36
C ARG A 47 -10.05 -7.80 -7.73
N GLU A 48 -9.76 -6.52 -7.91
CA GLU A 48 -9.25 -5.95 -9.16
C GLU A 48 -7.84 -6.41 -9.52
N LEU A 49 -7.04 -6.77 -8.52
CA LEU A 49 -5.71 -7.34 -8.69
C LEU A 49 -5.74 -8.85 -8.93
N ALA A 50 -6.87 -9.52 -8.67
CA ALA A 50 -7.06 -10.97 -8.79
C ALA A 50 -5.93 -11.79 -8.16
N THR A 51 -5.42 -11.35 -7.00
CA THR A 51 -4.23 -11.93 -6.37
C THR A 51 -4.56 -12.73 -5.11
N ASN A 52 -3.83 -13.83 -4.89
CA ASN A 52 -3.86 -14.57 -3.63
C ASN A 52 -2.63 -14.19 -2.81
N VAL A 53 -2.84 -13.44 -1.73
CA VAL A 53 -1.75 -12.88 -0.92
C VAL A 53 -1.14 -13.96 -0.03
N ALA A 54 -0.01 -14.55 -0.42
CA ALA A 54 0.67 -15.56 0.40
C ALA A 54 1.19 -14.98 1.72
N LYS A 55 1.90 -13.85 1.64
CA LYS A 55 2.44 -13.08 2.76
C LYS A 55 2.21 -11.58 2.51
N ALA A 56 1.87 -10.84 3.56
CA ALA A 56 1.72 -9.39 3.54
C ALA A 56 2.86 -8.73 4.31
N LEU A 57 3.47 -7.70 3.74
CA LEU A 57 4.52 -6.90 4.38
C LEU A 57 3.98 -5.47 4.51
N GLY A 58 4.04 -4.90 5.71
CA GLY A 58 3.64 -3.53 6.00
C GLY A 58 4.80 -2.73 6.57
N VAL A 59 5.06 -1.57 5.99
CA VAL A 59 6.05 -0.62 6.46
C VAL A 59 5.30 0.65 6.86
N GLU A 60 5.50 1.08 8.10
CA GLU A 60 4.91 2.29 8.64
C GLU A 60 5.98 3.02 9.44
N VAL A 61 6.16 4.32 9.23
CA VAL A 61 7.18 5.09 9.96
C VAL A 61 6.68 5.48 11.36
N ARG A 62 5.36 5.50 11.55
CA ARG A 62 4.69 5.86 12.80
C ARG A 62 4.52 4.68 13.73
N GLN A 63 5.27 4.67 14.82
CA GLN A 63 5.19 3.64 15.86
C GLN A 63 3.77 3.46 16.42
N ASP A 64 3.02 4.56 16.63
CA ASP A 64 1.67 4.51 17.19
C ASP A 64 0.69 3.75 16.27
N LEU A 65 0.82 3.92 14.95
CA LEU A 65 0.01 3.20 13.97
C LEU A 65 0.47 1.75 13.80
N ASN A 66 1.79 1.51 13.81
CA ASN A 66 2.33 0.16 13.76
C ASN A 66 1.85 -0.70 14.95
N ASP A 67 1.94 -0.14 16.16
CA ASP A 67 1.48 -0.78 17.39
C ASP A 67 -0.03 -1.07 17.35
N LEU A 68 -0.81 -0.13 16.81
CA LEU A 68 -2.25 -0.31 16.64
C LEU A 68 -2.54 -1.48 15.68
N GLY A 69 -1.90 -1.51 14.51
CA GLY A 69 -2.06 -2.60 13.55
C GLY A 69 -1.71 -3.97 14.15
N MET A 70 -0.62 -4.05 14.91
CA MET A 70 -0.22 -5.28 15.61
C MET A 70 -1.24 -5.69 16.68
N LYS A 71 -1.78 -4.74 17.46
CA LYS A 71 -2.85 -5.00 18.45
C LYS A 71 -4.12 -5.53 17.78
N MET A 72 -4.50 -4.97 16.64
CA MET A 72 -5.66 -5.41 15.88
C MET A 72 -5.48 -6.84 15.34
N ILE A 73 -4.31 -7.14 14.77
CA ILE A 73 -3.96 -8.49 14.33
C ILE A 73 -4.05 -9.47 15.51
N ALA A 74 -3.52 -9.10 16.68
CA ALA A 74 -3.53 -9.96 17.87
C ALA A 74 -4.95 -10.22 18.40
N LYS A 75 -5.85 -9.22 18.32
CA LYS A 75 -7.25 -9.33 18.77
C LYS A 75 -8.16 -10.08 17.80
N SER A 76 -7.75 -10.21 16.53
CA SER A 76 -8.54 -10.90 15.51
C SER A 76 -8.76 -12.38 15.86
N VAL A 77 -9.95 -12.88 15.52
CA VAL A 77 -10.27 -14.33 15.61
C VAL A 77 -9.33 -15.21 14.77
N ASN A 78 -8.63 -14.63 13.79
CA ASN A 78 -7.65 -15.31 12.94
C ASN A 78 -6.18 -14.95 13.29
N SER A 79 -5.92 -14.40 14.48
CA SER A 79 -4.63 -13.83 14.87
C SER A 79 -3.43 -14.71 14.56
N ARG A 80 -3.47 -16.01 14.90
CA ARG A 80 -2.38 -16.97 14.60
C ARG A 80 -2.01 -16.97 13.12
N ARG A 81 -3.01 -17.14 12.25
CA ARG A 81 -2.82 -17.18 10.80
C ARG A 81 -2.36 -15.84 10.24
N LEU A 82 -2.87 -14.73 10.79
CA LEU A 82 -2.47 -13.39 10.40
C LEU A 82 -1.01 -13.14 10.76
N LEU A 83 -0.58 -13.48 11.97
CA LEU A 83 0.81 -13.35 12.41
C LEU A 83 1.77 -14.22 11.58
N GLU A 84 1.36 -15.43 11.19
CA GLU A 84 2.15 -16.29 10.30
C GLU A 84 2.32 -15.72 8.88
N ARG A 85 1.33 -14.94 8.41
CA ARG A 85 1.26 -14.45 7.02
C ARG A 85 1.44 -12.95 6.87
N SER A 86 1.76 -12.25 7.95
CA SER A 86 1.96 -10.80 7.94
C SER A 86 3.21 -10.42 8.70
N GLN A 87 3.89 -9.38 8.23
CA GLN A 87 5.00 -8.75 8.92
C GLN A 87 4.81 -7.25 8.83
N LEU A 88 4.59 -6.61 9.97
CA LEU A 88 4.54 -5.15 10.08
C LEU A 88 5.84 -4.68 10.71
N VAL A 89 6.45 -3.64 10.16
CA VAL A 89 7.67 -3.02 10.70
C VAL A 89 7.49 -1.52 10.86
N CYS A 90 8.03 -0.99 11.97
CA CYS A 90 8.10 0.44 12.21
C CYS A 90 9.44 0.97 11.67
N GLN A 91 9.47 1.45 10.43
CA GLN A 91 10.71 1.87 9.77
C GLN A 91 10.44 2.92 8.68
N ASP A 92 11.42 3.80 8.44
CA ASP A 92 11.41 4.67 7.27
C ASP A 92 11.77 3.85 6.02
N ILE A 93 10.96 3.94 4.98
CA ILE A 93 11.17 3.22 3.72
C ILE A 93 12.51 3.58 3.06
N MET A 94 12.99 4.81 3.29
CA MET A 94 14.27 5.31 2.77
C MET A 94 15.46 4.52 3.31
N ASP A 95 15.33 3.90 4.49
CA ASP A 95 16.41 3.17 5.16
C ASP A 95 16.41 1.67 4.82
N MET A 96 15.40 1.16 4.09
CA MET A 96 15.17 -0.28 3.93
C MET A 96 15.82 -0.89 2.70
N ARG A 97 16.07 -0.10 1.65
CA ARG A 97 16.55 -0.56 0.32
C ARG A 97 15.75 -1.77 -0.17
N ILE A 98 14.44 -1.60 -0.35
CA ILE A 98 13.50 -2.71 -0.57
C ILE A 98 13.78 -3.48 -1.86
N SER A 99 14.51 -2.88 -2.80
CA SER A 99 14.93 -3.51 -4.06
C SER A 99 15.83 -4.74 -3.86
N ILE A 100 16.61 -4.78 -2.78
CA ILE A 100 17.64 -5.81 -2.57
C ILE A 100 17.55 -6.50 -1.20
N THR A 101 16.66 -6.07 -0.33
CA THR A 101 16.53 -6.59 1.04
C THR A 101 15.36 -7.58 1.12
N PRO A 102 15.59 -8.89 1.28
CA PRO A 102 14.52 -9.84 1.56
C PRO A 102 13.87 -9.56 2.94
N PRO A 103 12.56 -9.82 3.12
CA PRO A 103 11.64 -10.38 2.13
C PRO A 103 11.03 -9.33 1.17
N TYR A 104 11.41 -8.05 1.29
CA TYR A 104 10.81 -6.96 0.51
C TYR A 104 11.13 -7.07 -0.98
N ALA A 105 12.38 -7.42 -1.32
CA ALA A 105 12.82 -7.63 -2.71
C ALA A 105 12.00 -8.71 -3.45
N ASP A 106 11.39 -9.64 -2.72
CA ASP A 106 10.58 -10.74 -3.26
C ASP A 106 9.10 -10.37 -3.43
N ALA A 107 8.70 -9.13 -3.11
CA ALA A 107 7.32 -8.71 -3.24
C ALA A 107 6.90 -8.67 -4.72
N THR A 108 5.76 -9.30 -5.02
CA THR A 108 5.22 -9.36 -6.38
C THR A 108 4.16 -8.30 -6.67
N VAL A 109 3.62 -7.68 -5.61
CA VAL A 109 2.63 -6.60 -5.68
C VAL A 109 2.95 -5.60 -4.57
N VAL A 110 3.00 -4.31 -4.91
CA VAL A 110 3.14 -3.22 -3.95
C VAL A 110 1.91 -2.32 -4.02
N TYR A 111 1.27 -2.08 -2.88
CA TYR A 111 0.33 -0.98 -2.70
C TYR A 111 1.00 0.13 -1.91
N TRP A 112 0.92 1.35 -2.42
CA TRP A 112 1.57 2.51 -1.85
C TRP A 112 0.62 3.71 -1.82
N ASN A 113 0.14 4.03 -0.63
CA ASN A 113 -0.58 5.28 -0.39
C ASN A 113 0.40 6.43 -0.22
N ASN A 114 0.67 7.13 -1.31
CA ASN A 114 1.72 8.14 -1.37
C ASN A 114 1.20 9.57 -1.48
N LEU A 115 -0.08 9.82 -1.15
CA LEU A 115 -0.70 11.14 -1.29
C LEU A 115 0.03 12.26 -0.53
N LEU A 116 0.62 11.94 0.61
CA LEU A 116 1.29 12.89 1.49
C LEU A 116 2.82 12.75 1.50
N PHE A 117 3.37 11.92 0.60
CA PHE A 117 4.81 11.70 0.54
C PHE A 117 5.51 12.89 -0.11
N GLU A 118 6.66 13.27 0.42
CA GLU A 118 7.50 14.30 -0.19
C GLU A 118 8.05 13.81 -1.55
N PRO A 119 8.22 14.70 -2.55
CA PRO A 119 8.72 14.31 -3.87
C PRO A 119 10.04 13.52 -3.85
N ARG A 120 10.96 13.85 -2.93
CA ARG A 120 12.23 13.11 -2.79
C ARG A 120 12.03 11.65 -2.38
N VAL A 121 11.08 11.39 -1.48
CA VAL A 121 10.74 10.02 -1.05
C VAL A 121 10.05 9.31 -2.21
N ILE A 122 9.24 10.04 -2.98
CA ILE A 122 8.58 9.45 -4.14
C ILE A 122 9.59 8.97 -5.19
N GLU A 123 10.57 9.81 -5.55
CA GLU A 123 11.58 9.42 -6.54
C GLU A 123 12.48 8.30 -6.02
N PHE A 124 12.89 8.32 -4.74
CA PHE A 124 13.64 7.22 -4.15
C PHE A 124 12.89 5.89 -4.21
N VAL A 125 11.63 5.86 -3.77
CA VAL A 125 10.83 4.63 -3.80
C VAL A 125 10.60 4.18 -5.24
N LYS A 126 10.43 5.09 -6.19
CA LYS A 126 10.33 4.74 -7.63
C LYS A 126 11.58 4.04 -8.14
N GLU A 127 12.77 4.52 -7.78
CA GLU A 127 14.04 3.86 -8.13
C GLU A 127 14.11 2.45 -7.55
N ASP A 128 13.77 2.29 -6.26
CA ASP A 128 13.76 0.99 -5.60
C ASP A 128 12.76 0.02 -6.24
N LEU A 129 11.52 0.46 -6.49
CA LEU A 129 10.50 -0.35 -7.16
C LEU A 129 10.95 -0.79 -8.57
N SER A 130 11.65 0.08 -9.29
CA SER A 130 12.17 -0.23 -10.63
C SER A 130 13.26 -1.31 -10.62
N GLY A 131 13.95 -1.48 -9.49
CA GLY A 131 14.97 -2.51 -9.29
C GLY A 131 14.43 -3.86 -8.80
N MET A 132 13.14 -3.96 -8.45
CA MET A 132 12.56 -5.18 -7.90
C MET A 132 12.19 -6.19 -9.00
N PHE A 133 13.05 -7.18 -9.20
CA PHE A 133 12.92 -8.16 -10.28
C PHE A 133 11.60 -8.96 -10.28
N LEU A 134 11.09 -9.31 -9.09
CA LEU A 134 9.87 -10.11 -8.96
C LEU A 134 8.58 -9.27 -8.93
N LEU A 135 8.70 -7.94 -8.93
CA LEU A 135 7.57 -7.03 -8.79
C LEU A 135 6.77 -6.95 -10.09
N ARG A 136 5.51 -7.41 -10.04
CA ARG A 136 4.62 -7.46 -11.20
C ARG A 136 3.64 -6.30 -11.24
N LYS A 137 3.16 -5.84 -10.09
CA LYS A 137 2.19 -4.75 -10.00
C LYS A 137 2.56 -3.71 -8.95
N VAL A 138 2.47 -2.44 -9.34
CA VAL A 138 2.56 -1.30 -8.42
C VAL A 138 1.21 -0.59 -8.44
N VAL A 139 0.65 -0.36 -7.25
CA VAL A 139 -0.58 0.41 -7.07
C VAL A 139 -0.24 1.64 -6.28
N SER A 140 -0.45 2.81 -6.88
CA SER A 140 -0.10 4.10 -6.29
C SER A 140 -1.32 5.00 -6.16
N SER A 141 -1.35 5.86 -5.15
CA SER A 141 -2.41 6.87 -5.01
C SER A 141 -2.12 8.16 -5.79
N LEU A 142 -0.91 8.29 -6.35
CA LEU A 142 -0.50 9.36 -7.26
C LEU A 142 -0.16 8.79 -8.65
N ASN A 143 -0.30 9.63 -9.68
CA ASN A 143 0.23 9.32 -10.99
C ASN A 143 1.76 9.51 -10.96
N LEU A 144 2.52 8.42 -11.03
CA LEU A 144 3.98 8.42 -10.90
C LEU A 144 4.71 8.97 -12.14
N CYS A 145 4.00 9.12 -13.27
CA CYS A 145 4.50 9.81 -14.46
C CYS A 145 3.36 10.49 -15.23
N PRO A 146 2.89 11.66 -14.79
CA PRO A 146 1.74 12.33 -15.40
C PRO A 146 2.02 12.87 -16.81
N ARG A 147 3.29 12.97 -17.21
CA ARG A 147 3.74 13.43 -18.54
C ARG A 147 4.38 12.31 -19.35
N HIS A 148 3.94 11.07 -19.15
CA HIS A 148 4.47 9.93 -19.88
C HIS A 148 4.32 10.11 -21.41
N ARG A 149 5.33 9.67 -22.14
CA ARG A 149 5.45 9.72 -23.60
C ARG A 149 6.42 8.62 -24.06
N ASP A 150 6.39 8.24 -25.33
CA ASP A 150 7.22 7.15 -25.87
C ASP A 150 8.73 7.32 -25.59
N LEU A 151 9.22 8.56 -25.54
CA LEU A 151 10.61 8.90 -25.22
C LEU A 151 10.81 9.29 -23.74
N CYS A 152 10.11 8.64 -22.81
CA CYS A 152 10.27 8.90 -21.37
C CYS A 152 11.54 8.21 -20.84
N HIS A 153 12.47 8.98 -20.30
CA HIS A 153 13.71 8.45 -19.70
C HIS A 153 13.59 8.14 -18.20
N ASN A 154 12.39 8.23 -17.62
CA ASN A 154 12.21 7.88 -16.20
C ASN A 154 12.35 6.36 -16.04
N ALA A 155 13.27 5.90 -15.17
CA ALA A 155 13.53 4.48 -14.95
C ALA A 155 12.25 3.69 -14.62
N PHE A 156 11.33 4.28 -13.86
CA PHE A 156 10.04 3.68 -13.53
C PHE A 156 9.20 3.40 -14.79
N CYS A 157 9.23 4.29 -15.78
CA CYS A 157 8.53 4.09 -17.06
C CYS A 157 9.22 3.07 -17.97
N GLY A 158 10.49 2.73 -17.72
CA GLY A 158 11.16 1.60 -18.36
C GLY A 158 10.78 0.26 -17.73
N ALA A 159 10.53 0.24 -16.42
CA ALA A 159 10.15 -0.97 -15.69
C ALA A 159 8.64 -1.26 -15.71
N PHE A 160 7.80 -0.22 -15.72
CA PHE A 160 6.36 -0.34 -15.54
C PHE A 160 5.57 0.51 -16.54
N LYS A 161 4.42 -0.01 -16.96
CA LYS A 161 3.41 0.68 -17.77
C LYS A 161 2.12 0.87 -16.98
N LEU A 162 1.45 2.01 -17.16
CA LEU A 162 0.13 2.23 -16.57
C LEU A 162 -0.88 1.27 -17.23
N GLU A 163 -1.45 0.35 -16.45
CA GLU A 163 -2.43 -0.63 -16.91
C GLU A 163 -3.85 -0.06 -16.84
N LYS A 164 -4.24 0.46 -15.68
CA LYS A 164 -5.58 1.00 -15.44
C LYS A 164 -5.61 1.97 -14.27
N VAL A 165 -6.71 2.69 -14.16
CA VAL A 165 -7.00 3.60 -13.06
C VAL A 165 -8.27 3.11 -12.36
N LEU A 166 -8.22 2.97 -11.04
CA LEU A 166 -9.35 2.59 -10.21
C LEU A 166 -9.81 3.78 -9.36
N TYR A 167 -11.07 3.71 -8.93
CA TYR A 167 -11.69 4.70 -8.06
C TYR A 167 -12.19 3.97 -6.80
N LEU A 168 -11.50 4.18 -5.69
CA LEU A 168 -11.72 3.44 -4.46
C LEU A 168 -12.28 4.35 -3.36
N PRO A 169 -13.25 3.89 -2.56
CA PRO A 169 -13.72 4.67 -1.42
C PRO A 169 -12.62 4.82 -0.38
N CYS A 170 -12.60 5.96 0.30
CA CYS A 170 -11.65 6.26 1.34
C CYS A 170 -12.30 7.06 2.46
N SER A 171 -11.67 7.12 3.63
CA SER A 171 -12.30 7.64 4.84
C SER A 171 -12.26 9.17 5.01
N TRP A 172 -11.42 9.88 4.26
CA TRP A 172 -11.16 11.31 4.46
C TRP A 172 -11.78 12.23 3.41
N LYS A 173 -12.54 11.69 2.45
CA LYS A 173 -13.31 12.49 1.48
C LYS A 173 -14.51 11.71 0.97
N THR A 174 -15.52 12.44 0.52
CA THR A 174 -16.74 11.86 -0.08
C THR A 174 -16.50 11.30 -1.48
N ASN A 175 -15.61 11.94 -2.24
CA ASN A 175 -15.25 11.49 -3.58
C ASN A 175 -14.31 10.28 -3.54
N LEU A 176 -14.46 9.37 -4.51
CA LEU A 176 -13.56 8.23 -4.64
C LEU A 176 -12.09 8.69 -4.81
N GLN A 177 -11.18 7.96 -4.19
CA GLN A 177 -9.75 8.09 -4.37
C GLN A 177 -9.33 7.41 -5.67
N GLN A 178 -8.72 8.18 -6.56
CA GLN A 178 -8.08 7.64 -7.74
C GLN A 178 -6.82 6.87 -7.34
N VAL A 179 -6.67 5.64 -7.80
CA VAL A 179 -5.43 4.88 -7.67
C VAL A 179 -4.99 4.36 -9.03
N PHE A 180 -3.69 4.38 -9.27
CA PHE A 180 -3.05 4.07 -10.54
C PHE A 180 -2.41 2.70 -10.43
N VAL A 181 -2.82 1.78 -11.30
CA VAL A 181 -2.31 0.41 -11.35
C VAL A 181 -1.32 0.32 -12.49
N TYR A 182 -0.07 0.00 -12.15
CA TYR A 182 1.02 -0.20 -13.07
C TYR A 182 1.39 -1.68 -13.14
N GLN A 183 1.66 -2.17 -14.34
CA GLN A 183 2.09 -3.54 -14.63
C GLN A 183 3.54 -3.51 -15.09
N SER A 184 4.35 -4.46 -14.62
CA SER A 184 5.73 -4.64 -15.09
C SER A 184 5.74 -4.91 -16.59
N GLN A 185 6.74 -4.38 -17.29
CA GLN A 185 6.93 -4.59 -18.73
C GLN A 185 7.64 -5.90 -19.05
#